data_AF-A0A2A2Y048-F1
#
_entry.id   AF-A0A2A2Y048-F1
#
_cell.length_a   1.000
_cell.length_b   1.000
_cell.length_c   1.000
_cell.angle_alpha   90.00
_cell.angle_beta   90.00
_cell.angle_gamma   90.00
#
_symmetry.space_group_name_H-M   'P 1'
#
loop_
_entity.id
_entity.type
_entity.pdbx_description
1 polymer ?
#
loop_
_entity_poly.entity_id
_entity_poly.type
_entity_poly.pdbx_seq_one_letter_code
_entity_poly.pdbx_strand_id
1 'polypeptide(L)'
;MSFLNPLIASISLALEIAGILLAIRAILIARTPQSAIAWSCGLVVLPIVAIPLFLIFGESRFAGYTLAGRKGSQKLDKAFHSIIRHMDGYQADFTGEFREASKMANNLSRIPATSGSKIDLLIDGTETFQSIFAAIDAAKESIWVQFFIIHDDRIGGELADRPKAFPPPGRPVSAKKASSFKAS
;
A
#
# COMPACT_ATOMS: atom_id res chain seq x y z
N MET A 1 28.52 -10.24 49.17
CA MET A 1 28.45 -9.26 48.06
C MET A 1 28.94 -9.78 46.70
N SER A 2 29.55 -10.98 46.59
CA SER A 2 30.06 -11.53 45.32
C SER A 2 28.98 -12.01 44.32
N PHE A 3 27.83 -12.51 44.82
CA PHE A 3 26.77 -13.08 43.96
C PHE A 3 25.86 -12.04 43.27
N LEU A 4 25.80 -10.80 43.75
CA LEU A 4 24.99 -9.74 43.11
C LEU A 4 25.61 -9.25 41.81
N ASN A 5 26.94 -9.22 41.73
CA ASN A 5 27.67 -8.67 40.59
C ASN A 5 27.46 -9.44 39.27
N PRO A 6 27.55 -10.79 39.23
CA PRO A 6 27.30 -11.53 37.99
C PRO A 6 25.82 -11.48 37.57
N LEU A 7 24.90 -11.36 38.53
CA LEU A 7 23.47 -11.19 38.25
C LEU A 7 23.21 -9.84 37.56
N ILE A 8 23.77 -8.76 38.11
CA ILE A 8 23.66 -7.41 37.52
C ILE A 8 24.30 -7.38 36.13
N ALA A 9 25.48 -7.99 35.95
CA ALA A 9 26.14 -8.07 34.65
C ALA A 9 25.30 -8.84 33.62
N SER A 10 24.66 -9.93 34.03
CA SER A 10 23.81 -10.74 33.15
C SER A 10 22.54 -9.99 32.74
N ILE A 11 21.92 -9.25 33.67
CA ILE A 11 20.74 -8.41 33.41
C ILE A 11 21.10 -7.26 32.45
N SER A 12 22.21 -6.57 32.68
CA SER A 12 22.69 -5.50 31.80
C SER A 12 22.97 -6.02 30.39
N LEU A 13 23.61 -7.19 30.26
CA LEU A 13 23.87 -7.81 28.96
C LEU A 13 22.57 -8.18 28.23
N ALA A 14 21.59 -8.78 28.94
CA ALA A 14 20.30 -9.11 28.36
C ALA A 14 19.54 -7.86 27.88
N LEU A 15 19.65 -6.76 28.63
CA LEU A 15 19.00 -5.51 28.29
C LEU A 15 19.62 -4.86 27.04
N GLU A 16 20.95 -4.89 26.90
CA GLU A 16 21.65 -4.43 25.70
C GLU A 16 21.25 -5.23 24.46
N ILE A 17 21.19 -6.56 24.57
CA ILE A 17 20.73 -7.43 23.48
C ILE A 17 19.29 -7.07 23.08
N ALA A 18 18.41 -6.87 24.07
CA ALA A 18 17.03 -6.45 23.82
C ALA A 18 16.95 -5.08 23.14
N GLY A 19 17.77 -4.11 23.58
CA GLY A 19 17.88 -2.78 22.98
C GLY A 19 18.29 -2.84 21.52
N ILE A 20 19.31 -3.64 21.18
CA ILE A 20 19.78 -3.84 19.80
C ILE A 20 18.69 -4.49 18.94
N LEU A 21 18.04 -5.54 19.43
CA LEU A 21 16.95 -6.20 18.70
C LEU A 21 15.78 -5.25 18.43
N LEU A 22 15.43 -4.42 19.42
CA LEU A 22 14.39 -3.40 19.28
C LEU A 22 14.83 -2.27 18.34
N ALA A 23 16.10 -1.88 18.34
CA ALA A 23 16.63 -0.86 17.42
C ALA A 23 16.55 -1.33 15.97
N ILE A 24 16.90 -2.60 15.70
CA ILE A 24 16.72 -3.22 14.37
C ILE A 24 15.24 -3.19 13.98
N ARG A 25 14.35 -3.60 14.88
CA ARG A 25 12.89 -3.53 14.65
C ARG A 25 12.43 -2.11 14.36
N ALA A 26 12.93 -1.12 15.10
CA ALA A 26 12.59 0.28 14.91
C ALA A 26 12.97 0.77 13.51
N ILE A 27 14.17 0.42 13.03
CA ILE A 27 14.63 0.75 11.68
C ILE A 27 13.75 0.10 10.61
N LEU A 28 13.40 -1.18 10.78
CA LEU A 28 12.59 -1.92 9.80
C LEU A 28 11.14 -1.42 9.70
N ILE A 29 10.60 -0.83 10.78
CA ILE A 29 9.19 -0.40 10.85
C ILE A 29 9.05 1.11 10.60
N ALA A 30 10.11 1.89 10.84
CA ALA A 30 10.07 3.34 10.70
C ALA A 30 9.77 3.77 9.25
N ARG A 31 8.76 4.63 9.11
CA ARG A 31 8.37 5.20 7.80
C ARG A 31 9.23 6.38 7.37
N THR A 32 9.97 6.98 8.29
CA THR A 32 10.85 8.11 8.01
C THR A 32 12.23 7.85 8.59
N PRO A 33 13.31 8.27 7.90
CA PRO A 33 14.68 8.12 8.40
C PRO A 33 14.88 8.78 9.78
N GLN A 34 14.26 9.94 9.99
CA GLN A 34 14.33 10.69 11.25
C GLN A 34 13.79 9.87 12.44
N SER A 35 12.66 9.18 12.25
CA SER A 35 12.09 8.32 13.30
C SER A 35 12.92 7.08 13.54
N ALA A 36 13.50 6.49 12.49
CA ALA A 36 14.37 5.32 12.59
C ALA A 36 15.59 5.64 13.47
N ILE A 37 16.25 6.77 13.18
CA ILE A 37 17.45 7.24 13.90
C ILE A 37 17.12 7.57 15.36
N ALA A 38 16.01 8.28 15.62
CA ALA A 38 15.63 8.64 16.98
C ALA A 38 15.43 7.41 17.88
N TRP A 39 14.72 6.39 17.40
CA TRP A 39 14.48 5.17 18.16
C TRP A 39 15.71 4.27 18.25
N SER A 40 16.49 4.12 17.17
CA SER A 40 17.69 3.29 17.20
C SER A 40 18.75 3.86 18.13
N CYS A 41 19.02 5.17 18.07
CA CYS A 41 19.94 5.84 18.99
C CYS A 41 19.44 5.76 20.44
N GLY A 42 18.14 6.00 20.68
CA GLY A 42 17.57 5.91 22.02
C GLY A 42 17.71 4.51 22.63
N LEU A 43 17.40 3.46 21.85
CA LEU A 43 17.44 2.07 22.30
C LEU A 43 18.85 1.54 22.55
N VAL A 44 19.85 2.08 21.84
CA VAL A 44 21.27 1.70 22.04
C VAL A 44 21.92 2.51 23.16
N VAL A 45 21.65 3.81 23.26
CA VAL A 45 22.33 4.68 24.25
C VAL A 45 21.65 4.59 25.63
N LEU A 46 20.33 4.44 25.67
CA LEU A 46 19.54 4.44 26.91
C LEU A 46 18.47 3.33 26.91
N PRO A 47 18.87 2.05 26.84
CA PRO A 47 17.92 0.93 26.72
C PRO A 47 16.91 0.89 27.86
N ILE A 48 17.32 1.21 29.10
CA ILE A 48 16.42 1.19 30.28
C ILE A 48 15.20 2.08 30.09
N VAL A 49 15.36 3.26 29.48
CA VAL A 49 14.27 4.25 29.28
C VAL A 49 13.62 4.06 27.91
N ALA A 50 14.42 3.83 26.88
CA ALA A 50 13.94 3.76 25.51
C ALA A 50 13.14 2.49 25.24
N ILE A 51 13.45 1.35 25.87
CA ILE A 51 12.69 0.10 25.70
C ILE A 51 11.22 0.26 26.13
N PRO A 52 10.90 0.66 27.37
CA PRO A 52 9.50 0.85 27.75
C PRO A 52 8.81 1.94 26.94
N LEU A 53 9.51 3.02 26.59
CA LEU A 53 8.97 4.08 25.74
C LEU A 53 8.67 3.58 24.32
N PHE A 54 9.54 2.75 23.74
CA PHE A 54 9.36 2.14 22.43
C PHE A 54 8.20 1.14 22.42
N LEU A 55 8.05 0.34 23.49
CA LEU A 55 6.93 -0.60 23.61
C LEU A 55 5.58 0.13 23.72
N ILE A 56 5.52 1.29 24.38
CA ILE A 56 4.28 2.07 24.53
C ILE A 56 3.98 2.89 23.26
N PHE A 57 4.98 3.61 22.73
CA PHE A 57 4.78 4.61 21.69
C PHE A 57 5.27 4.18 20.30
N GLY A 58 6.30 3.35 20.21
CA GLY A 58 6.95 2.95 18.95
C GLY A 58 6.09 2.05 18.06
N GLU A 59 5.29 1.15 18.65
CA GLU A 59 4.44 0.21 17.91
C GLU A 59 3.05 0.78 17.54
N SER A 60 2.59 1.80 18.28
CA SER A 60 1.18 2.25 18.30
C SER A 60 0.64 2.74 16.95
N ARG A 61 1.49 3.20 16.02
CA ARG A 61 1.04 3.67 14.70
C ARG A 61 0.90 2.56 13.64
N PHE A 62 1.39 1.34 13.88
CA PHE A 62 1.34 0.25 12.90
C PHE A 62 0.52 -0.98 13.34
N ALA A 63 0.41 -1.23 14.65
CA ALA A 63 -0.50 -2.24 15.18
C ALA A 63 -1.95 -1.91 14.80
N GLY A 64 -2.36 -0.63 14.88
CA GLY A 64 -3.70 -0.20 14.48
C GLY A 64 -4.04 -0.53 13.03
N TYR A 65 -3.13 -0.32 12.07
CA TYR A 65 -3.40 -0.56 10.64
C TYR A 65 -3.40 -2.04 10.26
N THR A 66 -2.54 -2.85 10.90
CA THR A 66 -2.46 -4.30 10.68
C THR A 66 -3.53 -5.10 11.45
N LEU A 67 -3.89 -4.67 12.68
CA LEU A 67 -5.00 -5.25 13.44
C LEU A 67 -6.38 -4.76 12.96
N ALA A 68 -6.52 -3.49 12.53
CA ALA A 68 -7.75 -3.05 11.83
C ALA A 68 -7.87 -3.74 10.46
N GLY A 69 -6.73 -4.00 9.79
CA GLY A 69 -6.67 -4.85 8.61
C GLY A 69 -7.21 -6.24 8.88
N ARG A 70 -6.86 -6.90 10.00
CA ARG A 70 -7.32 -8.27 10.35
C ARG A 70 -8.77 -8.36 10.85
N LYS A 71 -9.28 -7.37 11.59
CA LYS A 71 -10.70 -7.36 12.02
C LYS A 71 -11.66 -6.78 10.96
N GLY A 72 -11.18 -5.88 10.10
CA GLY A 72 -11.87 -5.44 8.88
C GLY A 72 -11.75 -6.43 7.71
N SER A 73 -10.79 -7.36 7.78
CA SER A 73 -10.46 -8.32 6.71
C SER A 73 -11.60 -9.28 6.41
N GLN A 74 -12.37 -9.79 7.38
CA GLN A 74 -13.34 -10.82 7.04
C GLN A 74 -14.42 -10.35 6.04
N LYS A 75 -14.87 -9.10 6.13
CA LYS A 75 -15.83 -8.55 5.15
C LYS A 75 -15.14 -8.26 3.81
N LEU A 76 -13.93 -7.72 3.86
CA LEU A 76 -13.15 -7.40 2.66
C LEU A 76 -12.71 -8.67 1.91
N ASP A 77 -12.24 -9.68 2.62
CA ASP A 77 -11.84 -10.99 2.13
C ASP A 77 -13.04 -11.75 1.55
N LYS A 78 -14.22 -11.66 2.18
CA LYS A 78 -15.46 -12.22 1.61
C LYS A 78 -15.85 -11.50 0.32
N ALA A 79 -15.74 -10.17 0.27
CA ALA A 79 -16.00 -9.39 -0.94
C ALA A 79 -14.99 -9.75 -2.05
N PHE A 80 -13.70 -9.83 -1.72
CA PHE A 80 -12.65 -10.27 -2.64
C PHE A 80 -12.89 -11.68 -3.18
N HIS A 81 -13.19 -12.66 -2.30
CA HIS A 81 -13.52 -14.02 -2.73
C HIS A 81 -14.78 -14.07 -3.58
N SER A 82 -15.77 -13.22 -3.29
CA SER A 82 -16.97 -13.11 -4.12
C SER A 82 -16.59 -12.62 -5.51
N ILE A 83 -15.79 -11.56 -5.63
CA ILE A 83 -15.34 -11.01 -6.92
C ILE A 83 -14.54 -12.07 -7.70
N ILE A 84 -13.59 -12.76 -7.05
CA ILE A 84 -12.79 -13.82 -7.68
C ILE A 84 -13.68 -14.94 -8.23
N ARG A 85 -14.68 -15.40 -7.48
CA ARG A 85 -15.62 -16.44 -7.97
C ARG A 85 -16.41 -16.00 -9.20
N HIS A 86 -16.75 -14.71 -9.31
CA HIS A 86 -17.43 -14.22 -10.53
C HIS A 86 -16.50 -14.19 -11.76
N MET A 87 -15.19 -14.30 -11.55
CA MET A 87 -14.18 -14.35 -12.62
C MET A 87 -13.79 -15.77 -13.05
N ASP A 88 -14.29 -16.83 -12.39
CA ASP A 88 -13.90 -18.22 -12.67
C ASP A 88 -14.12 -18.62 -14.14
N GLY A 89 -15.17 -18.13 -14.79
CA GLY A 89 -15.43 -18.40 -16.22
C GLY A 89 -14.57 -17.61 -17.20
N TYR A 90 -13.81 -16.64 -16.71
CA TYR A 90 -12.95 -15.77 -17.52
C TYR A 90 -11.48 -15.98 -17.24
N GLN A 91 -11.06 -16.95 -16.43
CA GLN A 91 -9.65 -17.12 -16.12
C GLN A 91 -8.83 -17.48 -17.37
N ALA A 92 -7.69 -16.82 -17.53
CA ALA A 92 -6.75 -17.13 -18.60
C ALA A 92 -5.87 -18.31 -18.20
N ASP A 93 -5.85 -19.34 -19.04
CA ASP A 93 -4.96 -20.49 -18.86
C ASP A 93 -3.65 -20.27 -19.62
N PHE A 94 -2.59 -19.95 -18.88
CA PHE A 94 -1.25 -19.75 -19.45
C PHE A 94 -0.50 -21.08 -19.47
N THR A 95 -0.16 -21.54 -20.67
CA THR A 95 0.60 -22.78 -20.90
C THR A 95 2.04 -22.49 -21.36
N GLY A 96 2.89 -23.52 -21.33
CA GLY A 96 4.28 -23.41 -21.77
C GLY A 96 5.12 -22.45 -20.91
N GLU A 97 5.92 -21.61 -21.57
CA GLU A 97 6.91 -20.73 -20.95
C GLU A 97 6.32 -19.70 -19.98
N PHE A 98 5.05 -19.31 -20.17
CA PHE A 98 4.39 -18.29 -19.35
C PHE A 98 3.68 -18.83 -18.10
N ARG A 99 3.62 -20.16 -17.92
CA ARG A 99 2.90 -20.79 -16.81
C ARG A 99 3.43 -20.36 -15.45
N GLU A 100 4.76 -20.35 -15.28
CA GLU A 100 5.37 -20.02 -13.98
C GLU A 100 5.31 -18.52 -13.69
N ALA A 101 5.47 -17.67 -14.72
CA ALA A 101 5.28 -16.24 -14.59
C ALA A 101 3.84 -15.88 -14.18
N SER A 102 2.85 -16.54 -14.79
CA SER A 102 1.43 -16.35 -14.47
C SER A 102 1.11 -16.79 -13.04
N LYS A 103 1.61 -17.96 -12.60
CA LYS A 103 1.47 -18.39 -11.20
C LYS A 103 2.09 -17.40 -10.22
N MET A 104 3.28 -16.89 -10.52
CA MET A 104 3.95 -15.91 -9.65
C MET A 104 3.12 -14.63 -9.54
N ALA A 105 2.61 -14.12 -10.67
CA ALA A 105 1.75 -12.94 -10.71
C ALA A 105 0.45 -13.15 -9.91
N ASN A 106 -0.19 -14.32 -10.05
CA ASN A 106 -1.40 -14.66 -9.29
C ASN A 106 -1.12 -14.78 -7.78
N ASN A 107 0.00 -15.37 -7.39
CA ASN A 107 0.40 -15.48 -5.98
C ASN A 107 0.68 -14.12 -5.34
N LEU A 108 1.25 -13.18 -6.10
CA LEU A 108 1.56 -11.83 -5.60
C LEU A 108 0.31 -10.94 -5.52
N SER A 109 -0.51 -10.94 -6.56
CA SER A 109 -1.70 -10.07 -6.66
C SER A 109 -2.93 -10.65 -5.96
N ARG A 110 -3.00 -11.98 -5.79
CA ARG A 110 -4.19 -12.74 -5.36
C ARG A 110 -5.40 -12.55 -6.27
N ILE A 111 -5.20 -12.09 -7.51
CA ILE A 111 -6.22 -11.88 -8.52
C ILE A 111 -5.83 -12.71 -9.76
N PRO A 112 -6.68 -13.64 -10.22
CA PRO A 112 -6.38 -14.43 -11.40
C PRO A 112 -6.38 -13.55 -12.65
N ALA A 113 -5.49 -13.84 -13.58
CA ALA A 113 -5.51 -13.22 -14.90
C ALA A 113 -6.75 -13.67 -15.68
N THR A 114 -7.35 -12.75 -16.44
CA THR A 114 -8.56 -13.00 -17.23
C THR A 114 -8.28 -13.08 -18.73
N SER A 115 -9.07 -13.87 -19.44
CA SER A 115 -9.10 -14.00 -20.90
C SER A 115 -10.16 -13.10 -21.51
N GLY A 116 -10.12 -12.92 -22.83
CA GLY A 116 -11.09 -12.08 -23.56
C GLY A 116 -10.91 -10.57 -23.37
N SER A 117 -9.87 -10.14 -22.65
CA SER A 117 -9.51 -8.72 -22.54
C SER A 117 -8.65 -8.30 -23.73
N LYS A 118 -8.96 -7.15 -24.33
CA LYS A 118 -8.08 -6.51 -25.32
C LYS A 118 -7.05 -5.67 -24.57
N ILE A 119 -5.77 -5.91 -24.87
CA ILE A 119 -4.65 -5.20 -24.25
C ILE A 119 -3.85 -4.56 -25.39
N ASP A 120 -3.74 -3.24 -25.35
CA ASP A 120 -2.92 -2.46 -26.27
C ASP A 120 -1.78 -1.83 -25.46
N LEU A 121 -0.53 -2.06 -25.87
CA LEU A 121 0.65 -1.49 -25.20
C LEU A 121 0.96 -0.11 -25.78
N LEU A 122 0.85 0.92 -24.94
CA LEU A 122 1.13 2.30 -25.30
C LEU A 122 2.47 2.71 -24.68
N ILE A 123 3.42 3.14 -25.51
CA ILE A 123 4.79 3.45 -25.08
C ILE A 123 4.92 4.96 -24.80
N ASP A 124 4.21 5.78 -25.57
CA ASP A 124 4.31 7.24 -25.48
C ASP A 124 3.18 7.85 -24.63
N GLY A 125 3.53 8.89 -23.87
CA GLY A 125 2.58 9.60 -23.02
C GLY A 125 1.46 10.26 -23.82
N THR A 126 1.78 10.85 -24.98
CA THR A 126 0.79 11.49 -25.86
C THR A 126 -0.26 10.50 -26.35
N GLU A 127 0.18 9.33 -26.82
CA GLU A 127 -0.71 8.26 -27.28
C GLU A 127 -1.57 7.72 -26.13
N THR A 128 -0.95 7.56 -24.95
CA THR A 128 -1.64 7.12 -23.73
C THR A 128 -2.78 8.06 -23.35
N PHE A 129 -2.52 9.37 -23.28
CA PHE A 129 -3.57 10.34 -22.92
C PHE A 129 -4.65 10.45 -24.00
N GLN A 130 -4.28 10.42 -25.29
CA GLN A 130 -5.27 10.40 -26.37
C GLN A 130 -6.19 9.19 -26.29
N SER A 131 -5.64 8.00 -26.03
CA SER A 131 -6.42 6.76 -25.84
C SER A 131 -7.35 6.86 -24.62
N ILE A 132 -6.86 7.41 -23.49
CA ILE A 132 -7.66 7.63 -22.29
C ILE A 132 -8.82 8.59 -22.57
N PHE A 133 -8.58 9.69 -23.27
CA PHE A 133 -9.63 10.65 -23.61
C PHE A 133 -10.66 10.08 -24.57
N ALA A 134 -10.23 9.34 -25.59
CA ALA A 134 -11.13 8.64 -26.49
C ALA A 134 -11.99 7.61 -25.74
N ALA A 135 -11.40 6.90 -24.76
CA ALA A 135 -12.14 5.95 -23.92
C ALA A 135 -13.17 6.64 -23.00
N ILE A 136 -12.84 7.82 -22.46
CA ILE A 136 -13.76 8.65 -21.68
C ILE A 136 -14.93 9.11 -22.56
N ASP A 137 -14.63 9.61 -23.75
CA ASP A 137 -15.64 10.12 -24.68
C ASP A 137 -16.57 9.01 -25.22
N ALA A 138 -16.07 7.76 -25.31
CA ALA A 138 -16.83 6.60 -25.76
C ALA A 138 -17.58 5.85 -24.64
N ALA A 139 -17.38 6.21 -23.37
CA ALA A 139 -17.95 5.50 -22.24
C ALA A 139 -19.49 5.64 -22.16
N LYS A 140 -20.18 4.54 -21.84
CA LYS A 140 -21.66 4.48 -21.83
C LYS A 140 -22.29 4.29 -20.45
N GLU A 141 -21.58 3.64 -19.51
CA GLU A 141 -22.18 3.23 -18.23
C GLU A 141 -21.49 3.87 -17.02
N SER A 142 -20.17 3.74 -16.92
CA SER A 142 -19.40 4.33 -15.83
C SER A 142 -17.96 4.60 -16.23
N ILE A 143 -17.35 5.58 -15.56
CA ILE A 143 -15.95 5.97 -15.77
C ILE A 143 -15.26 5.94 -14.41
N TRP A 144 -14.18 5.16 -14.31
CA TRP A 144 -13.35 5.05 -13.12
C TRP A 144 -11.94 5.49 -13.47
N VAL A 145 -11.46 6.54 -12.83
CA VAL A 145 -10.16 7.13 -13.13
C VAL A 145 -9.32 7.16 -11.85
N GLN A 146 -8.12 6.58 -11.90
CA GLN A 146 -7.19 6.56 -10.78
C GLN A 146 -5.79 6.93 -11.25
N PHE A 147 -5.27 8.04 -10.73
CA PHE A 147 -3.91 8.53 -10.99
C PHE A 147 -3.20 8.80 -9.67
N PHE A 148 -1.87 8.67 -9.67
CA PHE A 148 -1.05 9.01 -8.51
C PHE A 148 -0.99 10.52 -8.29
N ILE A 149 -0.78 11.30 -9.36
CA ILE A 149 -0.73 12.77 -9.34
C ILE A 149 -1.48 13.30 -10.56
N ILE A 150 -2.28 14.35 -10.36
CA ILE A 150 -2.88 15.17 -11.42
C ILE A 150 -2.35 16.58 -11.24
N HIS A 151 -1.66 17.11 -12.24
CA HIS A 151 -1.17 18.48 -12.23
C HIS A 151 -2.23 19.44 -12.78
N ASP A 152 -2.17 20.70 -12.36
CA ASP A 152 -3.00 21.77 -12.90
C ASP A 152 -2.37 22.32 -14.19
N ASP A 153 -2.33 21.47 -15.21
CA ASP A 153 -1.85 21.79 -16.55
C ASP A 153 -2.94 21.49 -17.58
N ARG A 154 -2.64 21.70 -18.87
CA ARG A 154 -3.59 21.44 -19.95
C ARG A 154 -4.14 20.02 -19.92
N ILE A 155 -3.30 19.01 -19.67
CA ILE A 155 -3.70 17.60 -19.71
C ILE A 155 -4.54 17.26 -18.48
N GLY A 156 -4.14 17.72 -17.29
CA GLY A 156 -4.89 17.54 -16.06
C GLY A 156 -6.24 18.25 -16.07
N GLY A 157 -6.33 19.44 -16.67
CA GLY A 157 -7.58 20.14 -16.92
C GLY A 157 -8.52 19.36 -17.83
N GLU A 158 -8.02 18.91 -18.99
CA GLU A 158 -8.78 18.07 -19.92
C GLU A 158 -9.30 16.78 -19.27
N LEU A 159 -8.47 16.12 -18.46
CA LEU A 159 -8.84 14.92 -17.73
C LEU A 159 -9.92 15.18 -16.66
N ALA A 160 -9.89 16.33 -16.01
CA ALA A 160 -10.88 16.71 -15.01
C ALA A 160 -12.23 17.11 -15.62
N ASP A 161 -12.22 17.67 -16.84
CA ASP A 161 -13.40 18.24 -17.47
C ASP A 161 -14.17 17.24 -18.35
N ARG A 162 -13.50 16.39 -19.14
CA ARG A 162 -14.17 15.45 -20.05
C ARG A 162 -15.21 14.53 -19.38
N PRO A 163 -14.93 13.90 -18.21
CA PRO A 163 -15.91 13.05 -17.55
C PRO A 163 -17.18 13.76 -17.09
N LYS A 164 -17.18 15.10 -16.94
CA LYS A 164 -18.37 15.86 -16.52
C LYS A 164 -19.46 15.89 -17.60
N ALA A 165 -19.09 15.67 -18.85
CA ALA A 165 -20.03 15.58 -19.97
C ALA A 165 -20.83 14.25 -19.95
N PHE A 166 -20.34 13.24 -19.22
CA PHE A 166 -21.05 11.99 -19.02
C PHE A 166 -22.15 12.16 -17.95
N PRO A 167 -23.44 11.99 -18.28
CA PRO A 167 -24.53 12.15 -17.31
C PRO A 167 -24.45 11.03 -16.27
N PRO A 168 -24.29 11.32 -14.97
CA PRO A 168 -24.13 10.26 -13.98
C PRO A 168 -25.42 9.45 -13.83
N PRO A 169 -25.35 8.10 -13.84
CA PRO A 169 -26.50 7.29 -13.45
C PRO A 169 -26.77 7.46 -11.95
N GLY A 170 -27.77 8.28 -11.61
CA GLY A 170 -28.46 8.28 -10.31
C GLY A 170 -27.63 8.52 -9.04
N ARG A 171 -26.33 8.83 -9.11
CA ARG A 171 -25.49 9.22 -7.96
C ARG A 171 -24.51 10.32 -8.36
N PRO A 172 -24.37 11.39 -7.55
CA PRO A 172 -23.50 12.51 -7.88
C PRO A 172 -22.04 12.03 -8.02
N VAL A 173 -21.37 12.50 -9.08
CA VAL A 173 -19.94 12.35 -9.30
C VAL A 173 -19.20 12.96 -8.10
N SER A 174 -18.75 12.13 -7.17
CA SER A 174 -17.86 12.55 -6.10
C SER A 174 -16.44 12.67 -6.68
N ALA A 175 -16.22 13.70 -7.49
CA ALA A 175 -14.88 14.18 -7.79
C ALA A 175 -14.33 14.79 -6.50
N LYS A 176 -13.84 13.95 -5.60
CA LYS A 176 -13.10 14.41 -4.43
C LYS A 176 -11.77 14.93 -4.94
N LYS A 177 -11.74 16.19 -5.37
CA LYS A 177 -10.51 16.93 -5.70
C LYS A 177 -9.61 16.75 -4.47
N ALA A 178 -8.54 16.00 -4.62
CA ALA A 178 -7.49 15.88 -3.60
C ALA A 178 -6.76 17.22 -3.56
N SER A 179 -7.41 18.23 -2.98
CA SER A 179 -6.76 19.48 -2.62
C SER A 179 -5.83 19.20 -1.44
N SER A 180 -4.62 19.74 -1.57
CA SER A 180 -3.53 19.75 -0.58
C SER A 180 -2.73 18.45 -0.40
N PHE A 181 -1.77 18.24 -1.29
CA PHE A 181 -0.42 17.92 -0.81
C PHE A 181 0.53 18.97 -1.37
N LYS A 182 0.61 20.10 -0.67
CA LYS A 182 1.65 21.10 -0.86
C LYS A 182 2.91 20.45 -0.30
N ALA A 183 3.76 19.91 -1.17
CA ALA A 183 5.12 19.54 -0.79
C ALA A 183 5.85 20.83 -0.41
N SER A 184 6.21 20.94 0.87
CA SER A 184 7.29 21.81 1.34
C SER A 184 8.45 20.91 1.74
#